data_AF-A0A941DX90-F1
#
_entry.id   AF-A0A941DX90-F1
#
_cell.length_a   1.000
_cell.length_b   1.000
_cell.length_c   1.000
_cell.angle_alpha   90.00
_cell.angle_beta   90.00
_cell.angle_gamma   90.00
#
_symmetry.space_group_name_H-M   'P 1'
#
loop_
_entity.id
_entity.type
_entity.pdbx_description
1 polymer ?
#
loop_
_entity_poly.entity_id
_entity_poly.type
_entity_poly.pdbx_seq_one_letter_code
_entity_poly.pdbx_strand_id
1 'polypeptide(L)'
;MQKLLLSVTVLLFLFSCSNEKSNDHTKNESVVSEGVDENASETLSFEEKIQKVIKANSYNPEDIVDYDLKQDYIYVFLYNPTNGLSPAILKNEKDKLVWIKSWDAIQTSSLSAGDAPIVTIVQPEDADVKDVKIFGKSARMTKFTIEITEDFSKEVKYWVYYSKQPDEVLDNITENIEYMK
;
A
#
# COMPACT_ATOMS: atom_id res chain seq x y z
N MET A 1 5.52 -5.58 -62.92
CA MET A 1 6.29 -4.66 -62.05
C MET A 1 6.79 -5.46 -60.85
N GLN A 2 8.10 -5.68 -60.77
CA GLN A 2 8.76 -6.24 -59.58
C GLN A 2 8.73 -5.20 -58.46
N LYS A 3 8.42 -5.64 -57.24
CA LYS A 3 8.89 -4.99 -56.01
C LYS A 3 9.37 -6.08 -55.05
N LEU A 4 10.68 -6.18 -54.95
CA LEU A 4 11.42 -6.72 -53.82
C LEU A 4 11.06 -5.94 -52.55
N LEU A 5 11.16 -6.59 -51.38
CA LEU A 5 11.72 -6.09 -50.11
C LEU A 5 11.42 -7.18 -49.05
N LEU A 6 12.37 -8.11 -48.83
CA LEU A 6 13.47 -8.06 -47.84
C LEU A 6 13.06 -8.67 -46.50
N SER A 7 13.41 -9.95 -46.40
CA SER A 7 13.45 -10.78 -45.19
C SER A 7 14.34 -10.14 -44.12
N VAL A 8 13.85 -10.06 -42.88
CA VAL A 8 14.69 -9.87 -41.69
C VAL A 8 14.58 -11.13 -40.85
N THR A 9 15.56 -12.02 -41.04
CA THR A 9 15.77 -13.20 -40.22
C THR A 9 16.63 -12.78 -39.03
N VAL A 10 16.07 -12.87 -37.82
CA VAL A 10 16.85 -12.69 -36.59
C VAL A 10 17.47 -14.04 -36.21
N LEU A 11 18.78 -14.15 -36.37
CA LEU A 11 19.59 -15.27 -35.87
C LEU A 11 19.71 -15.19 -34.35
N LEU A 12 19.19 -16.21 -33.65
CA LEU A 12 19.52 -16.49 -32.25
C LEU A 12 20.89 -17.17 -32.19
N PHE A 13 21.92 -16.42 -31.80
CA PHE A 13 23.20 -17.01 -31.39
C PHE A 13 23.13 -17.42 -29.91
N LEU A 14 22.79 -18.68 -29.65
CA LEU A 14 23.04 -19.33 -28.37
C LEU A 14 24.50 -19.80 -28.35
N PHE A 15 25.41 -18.93 -27.91
CA PHE A 15 26.74 -19.38 -27.50
C PHE A 15 26.67 -19.99 -26.10
N SER A 16 26.43 -21.29 -26.11
CA SER A 16 26.91 -22.24 -25.11
C SER A 16 28.43 -22.35 -25.23
N CYS A 17 29.16 -22.15 -24.14
CA CYS A 17 30.44 -22.80 -23.84
C CYS A 17 30.60 -22.71 -22.31
N SER A 18 30.33 -23.79 -21.57
CA SER A 18 31.20 -24.96 -21.37
C SER A 18 32.25 -24.68 -20.30
N ASN A 19 32.10 -25.39 -19.20
CA ASN A 19 32.97 -25.40 -18.03
C ASN A 19 34.25 -26.16 -18.38
N GLU A 20 35.41 -25.50 -18.36
CA GLU A 20 36.70 -26.19 -18.45
C GLU A 20 37.68 -25.61 -17.42
N LYS A 21 38.07 -26.47 -16.48
CA LYS A 21 39.18 -26.24 -15.55
C LYS A 21 40.49 -26.49 -16.31
N SER A 22 41.41 -25.52 -16.30
CA SER A 22 42.84 -25.82 -16.31
C SER A 22 43.61 -24.76 -15.52
N ASN A 23 44.44 -25.24 -14.60
CA ASN A 23 45.53 -24.51 -13.96
C ASN A 23 46.56 -24.09 -15.02
N ASP A 24 47.20 -22.92 -14.87
CA ASP A 24 48.63 -22.78 -14.51
C ASP A 24 49.14 -21.33 -14.71
N HIS A 25 50.15 -21.00 -13.90
CA HIS A 25 50.86 -19.76 -13.59
C HIS A 25 51.22 -18.76 -14.72
N THR A 26 51.19 -17.45 -14.40
CA THR A 26 52.38 -16.62 -14.05
C THR A 26 52.13 -15.10 -14.16
N LYS A 27 52.24 -14.39 -13.01
CA LYS A 27 52.77 -13.02 -12.71
C LYS A 27 52.52 -11.88 -13.73
N ASN A 28 52.01 -10.69 -13.36
CA ASN A 28 52.58 -9.71 -12.42
C ASN A 28 51.61 -8.52 -12.20
N GLU A 29 51.82 -7.83 -11.07
CA GLU A 29 51.07 -6.70 -10.50
C GLU A 29 50.83 -5.50 -11.44
N SER A 30 49.61 -4.95 -11.40
CA SER A 30 49.43 -3.50 -11.25
C SER A 30 48.08 -3.22 -10.58
N VAL A 31 48.17 -2.40 -9.53
CA VAL A 31 47.10 -1.99 -8.64
C VAL A 31 46.17 -1.01 -9.36
N VAL A 32 44.90 -1.38 -9.54
CA VAL A 32 43.78 -0.44 -9.45
C VAL A 32 42.68 -1.15 -8.66
N SER A 33 42.63 -0.78 -7.38
CA SER A 33 41.52 -1.05 -6.49
C SER A 33 40.38 -0.11 -6.87
N GLU A 34 39.39 -0.60 -7.59
CA GLU A 34 38.04 -0.02 -7.56
C GLU A 34 37.13 -1.09 -6.97
N GLY A 35 36.96 -0.99 -5.65
CA GLY A 35 35.97 -1.75 -4.92
C GLY A 35 34.60 -1.43 -5.50
N VAL A 36 33.93 -2.47 -5.98
CA VAL A 36 32.48 -2.43 -6.07
C VAL A 36 32.00 -2.41 -4.63
N ASP A 37 31.51 -1.25 -4.21
CA ASP A 37 30.88 -1.02 -2.92
C ASP A 37 29.78 -2.05 -2.67
N GLU A 38 30.08 -3.09 -1.89
CA GLU A 38 29.11 -4.04 -1.33
C GLU A 38 28.32 -3.43 -0.14
N ASN A 39 28.04 -2.13 -0.16
CA ASN A 39 27.28 -1.45 0.90
C ASN A 39 26.44 -0.26 0.39
N ALA A 40 25.77 -0.40 -0.75
CA ALA A 40 24.53 0.32 -0.94
C ALA A 40 23.47 -0.33 -0.03
N SER A 41 23.48 0.03 1.26
CA SER A 41 22.32 -0.17 2.13
C SER A 41 21.19 0.67 1.55
N GLU A 42 20.44 0.11 0.60
CA GLU A 42 19.25 0.74 0.02
C GLU A 42 18.31 1.10 1.17
N THR A 43 18.28 2.39 1.47
CA THR A 43 17.41 2.95 2.50
C THR A 43 16.02 3.02 1.88
N LEU A 44 15.17 2.07 2.25
CA LEU A 44 13.78 2.02 1.78
C LEU A 44 13.07 3.37 2.02
N SER A 45 12.29 3.79 1.02
CA SER A 45 11.34 4.90 1.15
C SER A 45 10.27 4.61 2.20
N PHE A 46 9.54 5.64 2.61
CA PHE A 46 8.50 5.50 3.63
C PHE A 46 7.36 4.58 3.16
N GLU A 47 6.93 4.73 1.90
CA GLU A 47 5.93 3.89 1.26
C GLU A 47 6.38 2.44 1.17
N GLU A 48 7.62 2.17 0.77
CA GLU A 48 8.17 0.81 0.73
C GLU A 48 8.22 0.18 2.13
N LYS A 49 8.51 0.97 3.17
CA LYS A 49 8.43 0.49 4.56
C LYS A 49 7.01 0.09 4.93
N ILE A 50 5.99 0.89 4.57
CA ILE A 50 4.58 0.54 4.78
C ILE A 50 4.26 -0.77 4.05
N GLN A 51 4.53 -0.84 2.74
CA GLN A 51 4.27 -2.02 1.92
C GLN A 51 4.92 -3.29 2.48
N LYS A 52 6.16 -3.17 2.96
CA LYS A 52 6.88 -4.27 3.61
C LYS A 52 6.17 -4.77 4.87
N VAL A 53 5.67 -3.86 5.70
CA VAL A 53 4.93 -4.22 6.93
C VAL A 53 3.56 -4.83 6.58
N ILE A 54 2.85 -4.26 5.62
CA ILE A 54 1.59 -4.82 5.10
C ILE A 54 1.78 -6.26 4.61
N LYS A 55 2.77 -6.48 3.73
CA LYS A 55 3.11 -7.80 3.19
C LYS A 55 3.48 -8.80 4.29
N ALA A 56 4.27 -8.36 5.28
CA ALA A 56 4.68 -9.20 6.40
C ALA A 56 3.52 -9.64 7.30
N ASN A 57 2.38 -8.94 7.26
CA ASN A 57 1.17 -9.26 8.03
C ASN A 57 0.07 -9.89 7.15
N SER A 58 0.46 -10.53 6.03
CA SER A 58 -0.45 -11.31 5.16
C SER A 58 -1.49 -10.51 4.37
N TYR A 59 -1.30 -9.20 4.24
CA TYR A 59 -2.09 -8.35 3.34
C TYR A 59 -1.33 -8.09 2.03
N ASN A 60 -2.07 -7.83 0.95
CA ASN A 60 -1.47 -7.45 -0.34
C ASN A 60 -1.11 -5.96 -0.35
N PRO A 61 0.15 -5.56 -0.59
CA PRO A 61 0.52 -4.15 -0.69
C PRO A 61 -0.18 -3.38 -1.81
N GLU A 62 -0.62 -4.05 -2.87
CA GLU A 62 -1.36 -3.44 -3.97
C GLU A 62 -2.79 -3.04 -3.57
N ASP A 63 -3.31 -3.62 -2.49
CA ASP A 63 -4.64 -3.29 -1.97
C ASP A 63 -4.62 -1.97 -1.17
N ILE A 64 -3.46 -1.35 -0.93
CA ILE A 64 -3.36 -0.06 -0.22
C ILE A 64 -3.95 1.05 -1.10
N VAL A 65 -5.03 1.68 -0.64
CA VAL A 65 -5.73 2.77 -1.37
C VAL A 65 -5.43 4.16 -0.82
N ASP A 66 -5.06 4.26 0.45
CA ASP A 66 -4.67 5.52 1.09
C ASP A 66 -3.91 5.23 2.39
N TYR A 67 -3.23 6.24 2.90
CA TYR A 67 -2.73 6.22 4.27
C TYR A 67 -2.79 7.62 4.90
N ASP A 68 -2.93 7.65 6.22
CA ASP A 68 -3.03 8.88 7.00
C ASP A 68 -2.00 8.88 8.13
N LEU A 69 -1.24 9.96 8.25
CA LEU A 69 -0.32 10.17 9.35
C LEU A 69 -1.03 10.93 10.49
N LYS A 70 -0.95 10.40 11.70
CA LYS A 70 -1.47 11.05 12.92
C LYS A 70 -0.49 10.82 14.06
N GLN A 71 0.34 11.82 14.33
CA GLN A 71 1.44 11.72 15.30
C GLN A 71 2.38 10.57 14.91
N ASP A 72 2.65 9.64 15.83
CA ASP A 72 3.48 8.47 15.58
C ASP A 72 2.70 7.31 14.96
N TYR A 73 1.41 7.49 14.67
CA TYR A 73 0.54 6.46 14.10
C TYR A 73 0.29 6.68 12.61
N ILE A 74 0.21 5.56 11.89
CA ILE A 74 -0.06 5.51 10.45
C ILE A 74 -1.29 4.64 10.27
N TYR A 75 -2.34 5.22 9.71
CA TYR A 75 -3.58 4.52 9.37
C TYR A 75 -3.48 4.14 7.91
N VAL A 76 -3.36 2.85 7.63
CA VAL A 76 -3.30 2.33 6.27
C VAL A 76 -4.68 1.80 5.92
N PHE A 77 -5.23 2.24 4.80
CA PHE A 77 -6.52 1.78 4.31
C PHE A 77 -6.28 0.84 3.15
N LEU A 78 -6.69 -0.41 3.31
CA LEU A 78 -6.64 -1.42 2.26
C LEU A 78 -8.04 -1.67 1.74
N TYR A 79 -8.18 -1.89 0.44
CA TYR A 79 -9.44 -2.27 -0.16
C TYR A 79 -9.26 -3.44 -1.10
N ASN A 80 -10.03 -4.50 -0.85
CA ASN A 80 -10.13 -5.64 -1.75
C ASN A 80 -11.58 -5.76 -2.24
N PRO A 81 -11.85 -5.96 -3.55
CA PRO A 81 -13.22 -6.11 -4.04
C PRO A 81 -14.02 -7.25 -3.39
N THR A 82 -13.33 -8.28 -2.89
CA THR A 82 -13.95 -9.45 -2.23
C THR A 82 -14.28 -9.17 -0.77
N ASN A 83 -13.37 -8.50 -0.05
CA ASN A 83 -13.48 -8.32 1.40
C ASN A 83 -13.95 -6.92 1.80
N GLY A 84 -13.92 -5.95 0.91
CA GLY A 84 -14.19 -4.55 1.22
C GLY A 84 -12.98 -3.83 1.84
N LEU A 85 -13.27 -2.81 2.65
CA LEU A 85 -12.28 -1.95 3.28
C LEU A 85 -11.73 -2.60 4.56
N SER A 86 -10.40 -2.71 4.66
CA SER A 86 -9.67 -3.25 5.79
C SER A 86 -8.63 -2.24 6.27
N PRO A 87 -8.88 -1.48 7.34
CA PRO A 87 -7.90 -0.57 7.91
C PRO A 87 -6.89 -1.29 8.79
N ALA A 88 -5.66 -0.79 8.80
CA ALA A 88 -4.59 -1.18 9.70
C ALA A 88 -3.97 0.05 10.36
N ILE A 89 -3.48 -0.13 11.59
CA ILE A 89 -2.73 0.88 12.32
C ILE A 89 -1.30 0.37 12.47
N LEU A 90 -0.36 1.20 12.02
CA LEU A 90 1.07 1.04 12.27
C LEU A 90 1.53 2.14 13.23
N LYS A 91 2.63 1.89 13.94
CA LYS A 91 3.32 2.89 14.76
C LYS A 91 4.74 3.08 14.27
N ASN A 92 5.17 4.33 14.13
CA ASN A 92 6.56 4.67 13.88
C ASN A 92 7.32 4.70 15.21
N GLU A 93 8.21 3.73 15.41
CA GLU A 93 9.11 3.64 16.55
C GLU A 93 10.55 3.83 16.09
N LYS A 94 11.07 5.06 16.18
CA LYS A 94 12.48 5.39 15.84
C LYS A 94 12.86 4.89 14.43
N ASP A 95 12.08 5.31 13.44
CA ASP A 95 12.24 5.00 12.00
C ASP A 95 11.96 3.54 11.61
N LYS A 96 11.40 2.75 12.54
CA LYS A 96 10.86 1.42 12.29
C LYS A 96 9.35 1.43 12.40
N LEU A 97 8.68 0.93 11.37
CA LEU A 97 7.24 0.74 11.40
C LEU A 97 6.89 -0.59 12.07
N VAL A 98 5.99 -0.52 13.06
CA VAL A 98 5.51 -1.66 13.84
C VAL A 98 4.02 -1.81 13.61
N TRP A 99 3.57 -3.04 13.34
CA TRP A 99 2.16 -3.36 13.22
C TRP A 99 1.48 -3.32 14.58
N ILE A 100 0.37 -2.59 14.68
CA ILE A 100 -0.40 -2.49 15.94
C ILE A 100 -1.65 -3.36 15.86
N LYS A 101 -2.52 -3.12 14.87
CA LYS A 101 -3.81 -3.80 14.74
C LYS A 101 -4.41 -3.60 13.36
N SER A 102 -5.23 -4.54 12.91
CA SER A 102 -6.11 -4.38 11.73
C SER A 102 -7.53 -4.81 12.04
N TRP A 103 -8.42 -4.44 11.13
CA TRP A 103 -9.79 -4.89 11.08
C TRP A 103 -10.11 -5.28 9.64
N ASP A 104 -10.86 -6.36 9.47
CA ASP A 104 -11.23 -6.85 8.16
C ASP A 104 -12.67 -6.45 7.83
N ALA A 105 -12.89 -6.08 6.58
CA ALA A 105 -14.22 -5.95 5.98
C ALA A 105 -15.18 -5.04 6.75
N ILE A 106 -14.76 -3.80 7.01
CA ILE A 106 -15.61 -2.83 7.70
C ILE A 106 -16.41 -1.98 6.71
N GLN A 107 -17.63 -1.62 7.11
CA GLN A 107 -18.40 -0.57 6.45
C GLN A 107 -18.46 0.67 7.33
N THR A 108 -18.98 0.54 8.55
CA THR A 108 -19.07 1.64 9.52
C THR A 108 -18.56 1.18 10.88
N SER A 109 -17.43 1.73 11.32
CA SER A 109 -16.78 1.32 12.56
C SER A 109 -15.97 2.45 13.21
N SER A 110 -15.96 2.51 14.54
CA SER A 110 -14.97 3.25 15.33
C SER A 110 -13.91 2.30 15.85
N LEU A 111 -12.65 2.61 15.57
CA LEU A 111 -11.51 1.75 15.85
C LEU A 111 -10.53 2.47 16.77
N SER A 112 -10.09 1.76 17.81
CA SER A 112 -9.13 2.26 18.78
C SER A 112 -8.00 1.24 19.01
N ALA A 113 -6.81 1.76 19.30
CA ALA A 113 -5.63 0.96 19.62
C ALA A 113 -4.73 1.69 20.62
N GLY A 114 -4.93 1.42 21.91
CA GLY A 114 -4.12 2.02 22.98
C GLY A 114 -4.29 3.54 23.05
N ASP A 115 -3.18 4.26 22.93
CA ASP A 115 -3.10 5.73 22.92
C ASP A 115 -3.21 6.34 21.51
N ALA A 116 -3.39 5.51 20.47
CA ALA A 116 -3.62 6.01 19.12
C ALA A 116 -4.95 6.79 19.05
N PRO A 117 -5.02 7.85 18.21
CA PRO A 117 -6.30 8.49 17.89
C PRO A 117 -7.35 7.46 17.46
N ILE A 118 -8.57 7.68 17.86
CA ILE A 118 -9.69 6.86 17.41
C ILE A 118 -9.94 7.22 15.95
N VAL A 119 -10.11 6.21 15.11
CA VAL A 119 -10.54 6.41 13.73
C VAL A 119 -11.95 5.89 13.57
N THR A 120 -12.85 6.77 13.17
CA THR A 120 -14.16 6.39 12.67
C THR A 120 -14.10 6.32 11.16
N ILE A 121 -14.57 5.21 10.60
CA ILE A 121 -14.62 4.96 9.16
C ILE A 121 -16.06 4.70 8.79
N VAL A 122 -16.53 5.34 7.72
CA VAL A 122 -17.89 5.21 7.20
C VAL A 122 -17.84 4.99 5.70
N GLN A 123 -18.32 3.84 5.24
CA GLN A 123 -18.52 3.50 3.84
C GLN A 123 -20.03 3.25 3.65
N PRO A 124 -20.78 4.28 3.22
CA PRO A 124 -22.22 4.15 3.00
C PRO A 124 -22.50 3.19 1.84
N GLU A 125 -23.61 2.45 1.93
CA GLU A 125 -24.15 1.67 0.80
C GLU A 125 -24.76 2.57 -0.28
N ASP A 126 -25.26 3.74 0.13
CA ASP A 126 -25.86 4.73 -0.76
C ASP A 126 -24.77 5.52 -1.51
N ALA A 127 -24.70 5.32 -2.82
CA ALA A 127 -23.71 5.95 -3.69
C ALA A 127 -23.91 7.47 -3.85
N ASP A 128 -25.11 7.97 -3.57
CA ASP A 128 -25.48 9.38 -3.71
C ASP A 128 -25.03 10.25 -2.52
N VAL A 129 -24.47 9.62 -1.47
CA VAL A 129 -23.87 10.37 -0.35
C VAL A 129 -22.72 11.23 -0.86
N LYS A 130 -22.83 12.54 -0.58
CA LYS A 130 -21.85 13.57 -0.95
C LYS A 130 -20.95 13.97 0.20
N ASP A 131 -21.47 13.97 1.43
CA ASP A 131 -20.69 14.27 2.64
C ASP A 131 -21.20 13.45 3.83
N VAL A 132 -20.32 13.24 4.80
CA VAL A 132 -20.62 12.55 6.05
C VAL A 132 -20.12 13.43 7.19
N LYS A 133 -20.97 13.69 8.17
CA LYS A 133 -20.55 14.26 9.44
C LYS A 133 -20.53 13.20 10.52
N ILE A 134 -19.53 13.28 11.39
CA ILE A 134 -19.32 12.39 12.52
C ILE A 134 -19.15 13.29 13.75
N PHE A 135 -20.01 13.12 14.75
CA PHE A 135 -20.11 14.03 15.91
C PHE A 135 -20.28 15.50 15.49
N GLY A 136 -21.12 15.75 14.47
CA GLY A 136 -21.41 17.08 13.93
C GLY A 136 -20.28 17.74 13.13
N LYS A 137 -19.14 17.06 12.93
CA LYS A 137 -17.99 17.55 12.17
C LYS A 137 -17.86 16.81 10.84
N SER A 138 -17.53 17.51 9.76
CA SER A 138 -17.30 16.86 8.46
C SER A 138 -16.13 15.89 8.51
N ALA A 139 -16.36 14.69 7.99
CA ALA A 139 -15.36 13.65 7.83
C ALA A 139 -14.60 13.83 6.50
N ARG A 140 -13.36 13.38 6.45
CA ARG A 140 -12.56 13.42 5.22
C ARG A 140 -13.00 12.30 4.29
N MET A 141 -13.42 12.64 3.08
CA MET A 141 -13.71 11.65 2.04
C MET A 141 -12.42 11.19 1.35
N THR A 142 -12.30 9.89 1.13
CA THR A 142 -11.40 9.29 0.14
C THR A 142 -12.23 8.59 -0.92
N LYS A 143 -11.85 8.77 -2.18
CA LYS A 143 -12.53 8.23 -3.35
C LYS A 143 -11.51 7.66 -4.32
N PHE A 144 -11.76 6.45 -4.80
CA PHE A 144 -10.91 5.76 -5.76
C PHE A 144 -11.76 4.89 -6.69
N THR A 145 -11.16 4.48 -7.80
CA THR A 145 -11.79 3.61 -8.79
C THR A 145 -11.11 2.26 -8.75
N ILE A 146 -11.90 1.20 -8.66
CA ILE A 146 -11.42 -0.18 -8.84
C ILE A 146 -11.81 -0.68 -10.22
N GLU A 147 -10.87 -1.31 -10.91
CA GLU A 147 -11.14 -2.07 -12.12
C GLU A 147 -11.55 -3.49 -11.71
N ILE A 148 -12.71 -3.94 -12.20
CA ILE A 148 -13.25 -5.27 -11.90
C ILE A 148 -13.07 -6.16 -13.14
N THR A 149 -13.31 -5.60 -14.33
CA THR A 149 -12.96 -6.18 -15.63
C THR A 149 -12.45 -5.07 -16.56
N GLU A 150 -11.95 -5.42 -17.74
CA GLU A 150 -11.48 -4.45 -18.75
C GLU A 150 -12.53 -3.39 -19.11
N ASP A 151 -13.82 -3.75 -19.06
CA ASP A 151 -14.94 -2.87 -19.43
C ASP A 151 -15.76 -2.40 -18.23
N PHE A 152 -15.42 -2.81 -17.01
CA PHE A 152 -16.19 -2.49 -15.82
C PHE A 152 -15.30 -2.01 -14.67
N SER A 153 -15.54 -0.77 -14.26
CA SER A 153 -14.95 -0.17 -13.07
C SER A 153 -16.03 0.29 -12.11
N LYS A 154 -15.68 0.36 -10.83
CA LYS A 154 -16.56 0.83 -9.76
C LYS A 154 -15.85 1.93 -8.98
N GLU A 155 -16.58 3.01 -8.74
CA GLU A 155 -16.15 4.03 -7.80
C GLU A 155 -16.45 3.59 -6.37
N VAL A 156 -15.45 3.71 -5.49
CA VAL A 156 -15.55 3.42 -4.07
C VAL A 156 -15.27 4.71 -3.31
N LYS A 157 -16.10 5.01 -2.32
CA LYS A 157 -15.95 6.15 -1.42
C LYS A 157 -16.00 5.66 0.02
N TYR A 158 -15.16 6.24 0.86
CA TYR A 158 -15.28 6.11 2.31
C TYR A 158 -14.89 7.43 2.97
N TRP A 159 -15.35 7.61 4.20
CA TRP A 159 -15.12 8.79 5.01
C TRP A 159 -14.39 8.41 6.29
N VAL A 160 -13.44 9.25 6.70
CA VAL A 160 -12.67 9.06 7.92
C VAL A 160 -12.73 10.28 8.82
N TYR A 161 -12.91 10.03 10.11
CA TYR A 161 -12.84 11.03 11.16
C TYR A 161 -11.90 10.53 12.26
N TYR A 162 -11.09 11.44 12.80
CA TYR A 162 -10.13 11.14 13.83
C TYR A 162 -10.47 11.88 15.11
N SER A 163 -10.39 11.18 16.23
CA SER A 163 -10.63 11.76 17.55
C SER A 163 -9.57 11.37 18.57
N LYS A 164 -9.38 12.25 19.55
CA LYS A 164 -8.60 11.94 20.77
C LYS A 164 -9.51 11.71 21.98
N GLN A 165 -10.81 11.85 21.81
CA GLN A 165 -11.81 11.77 22.87
C GLN A 165 -12.25 10.31 23.03
N PRO A 166 -11.92 9.62 24.14
CA PRO A 166 -12.22 8.20 24.34
C PRO A 166 -13.72 7.88 24.29
N ASP A 167 -14.55 8.84 24.65
CA ASP A 167 -16.01 8.80 24.61
C ASP A 167 -16.58 8.86 23.18
N GLU A 168 -15.77 9.16 22.16
CA GLU A 168 -16.13 9.04 20.75
C GLU A 168 -15.88 7.61 20.19
N VAL A 169 -15.52 6.64 21.05
CA VAL A 169 -15.58 5.18 20.76
C VAL A 169 -16.86 4.62 21.35
N LEU A 170 -17.87 4.33 20.54
CA LEU A 170 -19.13 3.80 21.07
C LEU A 170 -19.75 2.71 20.20
N ASP A 171 -20.35 1.74 20.88
CA ASP A 171 -21.15 0.64 20.33
C ASP A 171 -22.35 1.11 19.47
N ASN A 172 -22.72 2.39 19.54
CA ASN A 172 -23.82 3.03 18.80
C ASN A 172 -23.34 4.21 17.94
N ILE A 173 -22.29 4.01 17.15
CA ILE A 173 -21.72 5.06 16.30
C ILE A 173 -22.73 5.68 15.31
N THR A 174 -23.74 4.92 14.90
CA THR A 174 -24.73 5.31 13.90
C THR A 174 -25.56 6.52 14.30
N GLU A 175 -25.80 6.76 15.59
CA GLU A 175 -26.54 7.93 16.07
C GLU A 175 -25.77 9.25 15.88
N ASN A 176 -24.46 9.18 15.71
CA ASN A 176 -23.58 10.33 15.54
C ASN A 176 -23.10 10.52 14.10
N ILE A 177 -23.67 9.78 13.15
CA ILE A 177 -23.34 9.86 11.72
C ILE A 177 -24.50 10.53 10.98
N GLU A 178 -24.20 11.63 10.30
CA GLU A 178 -25.14 12.33 9.42
C GLU A 178 -24.69 12.18 7.96
N TYR A 179 -25.60 11.71 7.09
CA TYR A 179 -25.35 11.61 5.65
C TYR A 179 -25.96 12.80 4.91
N MET A 180 -25.19 13.44 4.04
CA MET A 180 -25.64 14.55 3.20
C MET A 180 -25.71 14.11 1.74
N LYS A 181 -26.79 14.46 1.05
CA LYS A 181 -27.07 14.12 -0.35
C LYS A 181 -27.09 15.36 -1.25
#